data_AF-A0A2G9SMP4-F1
#
_entry.id   AF-A0A2G9SMP4-F1
#
_cell.length_a   1.000
_cell.length_b   1.000
_cell.length_c   1.000
_cell.angle_alpha   90.00
_cell.angle_beta   90.00
_cell.angle_gamma   90.00
#
_symmetry.space_group_name_H-M   'P 1'
#
loop_
_entity.id
_entity.type
_entity.pdbx_description
1 polymer ?
#
loop_
_entity_poly.entity_id
_entity_poly.type
_entity_poly.pdbx_seq_one_letter_code
_entity_poly.pdbx_strand_id
1 'polypeptide(L)' 'MNKEREHFKRNFSAYRSMWIIVTFDLPTLTPAQKKAYTTFRKFLLSDGFSMHQYSVYV' A
#
# COMPACT_ATOMS: atom_id res chain seq x y z
N MET A 1 -6.79 -4.16 -39.31
CA MET A 1 -7.05 -4.86 -38.03
C MET A 1 -5.78 -5.13 -37.22
N ASN A 2 -4.81 -4.19 -37.14
CA ASN A 2 -3.63 -4.38 -36.26
C ASN A 2 -2.82 -3.09 -35.96
N LYS A 3 -3.48 -1.93 -35.81
CA LYS A 3 -2.81 -0.68 -35.36
C LYS A 3 -3.32 -0.16 -34.01
N GLU A 4 -4.46 -0.67 -33.52
CA GLU A 4 -5.04 -0.23 -32.24
C GLU A 4 -4.48 -0.97 -31.01
N ARG A 5 -3.73 -2.07 -31.20
CA ARG A 5 -3.14 -2.86 -30.11
C ARG A 5 -1.77 -2.37 -29.61
N GLU A 6 -1.17 -1.39 -30.26
CA GLU A 6 0.14 -0.82 -29.86
C GLU A 6 0.01 0.34 -28.85
N HIS A 7 -1.20 0.75 -28.48
CA HIS A 7 -1.41 1.90 -27.61
C HIS A 7 -1.33 1.60 -26.10
N PHE A 8 -1.07 0.35 -25.71
CA PHE A 8 -1.05 -0.09 -24.30
C PHE A 8 0.35 -0.41 -23.75
N LYS A 9 1.44 -0.10 -24.43
CA LYS A 9 2.78 -0.12 -23.81
C LYS A 9 3.05 1.22 -23.15
N ARG A 10 2.33 1.49 -22.06
CA ARG A 10 2.64 2.61 -21.16
C ARG A 10 4.01 2.29 -20.54
N ASN A 11 5.03 3.03 -20.96
CA ASN A 11 6.40 2.92 -20.46
C ASN A 11 6.45 3.22 -18.95
N PHE A 12 6.18 2.21 -18.12
CA PHE A 12 6.47 2.20 -16.69
C PHE A 12 7.99 2.15 -16.51
N SER A 13 8.66 3.28 -16.74
CA SER A 13 10.03 3.46 -16.31
C SER A 13 10.06 3.41 -14.79
N ALA A 14 11.02 2.69 -14.20
CA ALA A 14 11.22 2.61 -12.74
C ALA A 14 11.40 4.00 -12.08
N TYR A 15 11.82 5.01 -12.86
CA TYR A 15 11.92 6.40 -12.41
C TYR A 15 10.60 7.17 -12.41
N ARG A 16 9.53 6.61 -13.00
CA ARG A 16 8.20 7.25 -13.11
C ARG A 16 7.16 6.64 -12.17
N SER A 17 7.40 5.45 -11.64
CA SER A 17 6.50 4.77 -10.71
C SER A 17 7.31 3.90 -9.74
N MET A 18 7.08 4.10 -8.45
CA MET A 18 7.74 3.39 -7.36
C MET A 18 6.69 2.82 -6.43
N TRP A 19 6.98 1.63 -5.90
CA TRP A 19 6.18 0.98 -4.87
C TRP A 19 6.81 1.24 -3.51
N ILE A 20 6.02 1.68 -2.54
CA ILE A 20 6.45 1.82 -1.16
C ILE A 20 5.71 0.75 -0.36
N ILE A 21 6.47 -0.11 0.31
CA ILE A 21 5.90 -1.17 1.15
C ILE A 21 6.16 -0.79 2.60
N VAL A 22 5.10 -0.75 3.41
CA VAL A 22 5.18 -0.50 4.84
C VAL A 22 4.92 -1.81 5.58
N THR A 23 5.91 -2.26 6.33
CA THR A 23 5.83 -3.41 7.24
C THR A 23 6.03 -2.94 8.67
N PHE A 24 5.26 -3.49 9.60
CA PHE A 24 5.34 -3.11 11.01
C PHE A 24 4.97 -4.28 11.92
N ASP A 25 5.36 -4.20 13.19
CA ASP A 25 4.90 -5.12 14.22
C ASP A 25 4.42 -4.32 15.42
N LEU A 26 3.10 -4.14 15.49
CA LEU A 26 2.45 -3.46 16.61
C LEU A 26 1.77 -4.51 17.48
N PRO A 27 2.01 -4.51 18.80
CA PRO A 27 1.34 -5.42 19.69
C PRO A 27 -0.18 -5.15 19.70
N THR A 28 -0.99 -6.17 20.02
CA THR A 28 -2.47 -6.09 19.98
C THR A 28 -3.15 -6.73 21.19
N LEU A 29 -2.41 -7.03 22.26
CA LEU A 29 -2.90 -7.76 23.42
C LEU A 29 -3.76 -6.87 24.33
N THR A 30 -3.37 -5.62 24.55
CA THR A 30 -4.10 -4.68 25.42
C THR A 30 -5.03 -3.74 24.64
N PRO A 31 -6.07 -3.17 25.27
CA PRO A 31 -6.93 -2.17 24.63
C PRO A 31 -6.16 -0.95 24.11
N ALA A 32 -5.14 -0.49 24.85
CA ALA A 32 -4.29 0.62 24.44
C ALA A 32 -3.48 0.28 23.18
N GLN A 33 -2.95 -0.95 23.11
CA GLN A 33 -2.22 -1.46 21.96
C GLN A 33 -3.10 -1.59 20.71
N LYS A 34 -4.32 -2.13 20.85
CA LYS A 34 -5.31 -2.18 19.76
C LYS A 34 -5.69 -0.79 19.24
N LYS A 35 -5.79 0.20 20.15
CA LYS A 35 -6.01 1.60 19.78
C LYS A 35 -4.84 2.15 18.96
N ALA A 36 -3.61 1.92 19.38
CA ALA A 36 -2.41 2.34 18.65
C ALA A 36 -2.35 1.72 17.24
N TYR A 37 -2.58 0.41 17.12
CA TYR A 37 -2.70 -0.28 15.81
C TYR A 37 -3.77 0.36 14.93
N THR A 38 -4.96 0.60 15.47
CA THR A 38 -6.08 1.18 14.72
C THR A 38 -5.77 2.59 14.25
N THR A 39 -5.11 3.40 15.08
CA THR A 39 -4.66 4.75 14.71
C THR A 39 -3.66 4.70 13.57
N PHE A 40 -2.62 3.86 13.68
CA PHE A 40 -1.60 3.73 12.64
C PHE A 40 -2.17 3.20 11.32
N ARG A 41 -3.06 2.20 11.38
CA ARG A 41 -3.80 1.72 10.22
C ARG A 41 -4.61 2.83 9.54
N LYS A 42 -5.33 3.66 10.31
CA LYS A 42 -6.13 4.74 9.74
C LYS A 42 -5.25 5.79 9.05
N PHE A 43 -4.09 6.07 9.62
CA PHE A 43 -3.07 6.94 9.01
C PHE A 43 -2.59 6.39 7.66
N LEU A 44 -2.24 5.10 7.57
CA LEU A 44 -1.83 4.50 6.29
C LEU A 44 -2.94 4.55 5.24
N LEU A 45 -4.20 4.29 5.64
CA LEU A 45 -5.33 4.37 4.72
C LEU A 45 -5.61 5.79 4.25
N SER A 46 -5.43 6.82 5.10
CA SER A 46 -5.57 8.21 4.68
C SER A 46 -4.48 8.66 3.71
N ASP A 47 -3.28 8.08 3.84
CA ASP A 47 -2.14 8.34 2.96
C ASP A 47 -2.20 7.55 1.64
N GLY A 48 -3.29 6.79 1.42
CA GLY A 48 -3.55 6.08 0.16
C GLY A 48 -2.96 4.68 0.09
N PHE A 49 -2.36 4.17 1.17
CA PHE A 49 -1.90 2.79 1.23
C PHE A 49 -3.09 1.82 1.29
N SER A 50 -2.89 0.66 0.67
CA SER A 50 -3.82 -0.46 0.68
C SER A 50 -3.26 -1.62 1.52
N MET A 51 -4.13 -2.33 2.24
CA MET A 51 -3.71 -3.50 3.00
C MET A 51 -3.54 -4.69 2.05
N HIS A 52 -2.34 -5.25 1.98
CA HIS A 52 -2.08 -6.49 1.24
C HIS A 52 -2.21 -7.72 2.16
N GLN A 53 -1.59 -7.65 3.34
CA GLN A 53 -1.65 -8.68 4.38
C GLN A 53 -1.66 -8.02 5.77
N TYR A 54 -1.90 -8.79 6.82
CA TYR A 54 -1.81 -8.27 8.18
C TYR A 54 -0.41 -7.66 8.43
N SER A 55 -0.41 -6.40 8.89
CA SER A 55 0.79 -5.56 9.07
C SER A 55 1.65 -5.29 7.82
N VAL A 56 1.11 -5.50 6.61
CA VAL A 56 1.79 -5.20 5.34
C VAL A 56 0.91 -4.36 4.43
N TYR A 57 1.40 -3.18 4.08
CA TYR A 57 0.68 -2.17 3.30
C TYR A 57 1.49 -1.73 2.09
N VAL A 58 0.80 -1.46 0.97
CA VAL A 58 1.36 -1.06 -0.33
C VAL A 58 0.54 0.08 -0.92
#